data_AF-A0A1B6MGV0-F1
#
_entry.id   AF-A0A1B6MGV0-F1
#
_cell.length_a   1.000
_cell.length_b   1.000
_cell.length_c   1.000
_cell.angle_alpha   90.00
_cell.angle_beta   90.00
_cell.angle_gamma   90.00
#
_symmetry.space_group_name_H-M   'P 1'
#
loop_
_entity.id
_entity.type
_entity.pdbx_description
1 polymer ?
#
loop_
_entity_poly.entity_id
_entity_poly.type
_entity_poly.pdbx_seq_one_letter_code
_entity_poly.pdbx_strand_id
1 'polypeptide(L)'
;MNLQTLFQDFNPSKFIVHSSLLVFTALFALRLDDSIDWSYWTVFSPIWFWKFMVICGATVGSYVWWRYPHFRLEGEAYVHYKAMLISLALHLILLMFELLVCDKLQTGRHLWILVFIPLIFISIVSIAVCIWAVKHDRSFELELFCAVNMLQFIFLSLRLDGFTSWSWEVVFVPLWIVLCLSLVGVLYTIIFAGILLRTPQVNAGQRRSWFN
;
A
#
# COMPACT_ATOMS: atom_id res chain seq x y z
N MET A 1 -3.97 15.04 -27.80
CA MET A 1 -4.11 14.87 -26.34
C MET A 1 -3.46 16.07 -25.68
N ASN A 2 -4.20 16.80 -24.85
CA ASN A 2 -3.75 18.08 -24.30
C ASN A 2 -2.82 17.81 -23.12
N LEU A 3 -1.53 18.15 -23.21
CA LEU A 3 -0.57 17.87 -22.13
C LEU A 3 -0.97 18.53 -20.80
N GLN A 4 -1.67 19.67 -20.88
CA GLN A 4 -2.23 20.36 -19.72
C GLN A 4 -3.21 19.50 -18.92
N THR A 5 -4.12 18.76 -19.57
CA THR A 5 -5.07 17.89 -18.85
C THR A 5 -4.36 16.70 -18.21
N LEU A 6 -3.29 16.21 -18.85
CA LEU A 6 -2.45 15.12 -18.33
C LEU A 6 -1.67 15.53 -17.07
N PHE A 7 -1.18 16.76 -17.00
CA PHE A 7 -0.51 17.31 -15.81
C PHE A 7 -1.49 17.72 -14.70
N GLN A 8 -2.75 18.02 -15.04
CA GLN A 8 -3.76 18.43 -14.06
C GLN A 8 -4.25 17.25 -13.19
N ASP A 9 -4.27 16.04 -13.76
CA ASP A 9 -4.59 14.80 -13.04
C ASP A 9 -3.36 14.12 -12.41
N PHE A 10 -2.18 14.74 -12.52
CA PHE A 10 -0.93 14.17 -12.01
C PHE A 10 -0.92 14.19 -10.48
N ASN A 11 -0.91 13.00 -9.88
CA ASN A 11 -0.77 12.85 -8.44
C ASN A 11 0.72 12.69 -8.06
N PRO A 12 1.37 13.75 -7.53
CA PRO A 12 2.81 13.72 -7.27
C PRO A 12 3.20 12.71 -6.19
N SER A 13 2.32 12.45 -5.20
CA SER A 13 2.62 11.49 -4.14
C SER A 13 2.63 10.06 -4.69
N LYS A 14 1.64 9.70 -5.52
CA LYS A 14 1.61 8.40 -6.21
C LYS A 14 2.83 8.23 -7.11
N PHE A 15 3.22 9.27 -7.85
CA PHE A 15 4.40 9.21 -8.71
C PHE A 15 5.69 8.92 -7.94
N ILE A 16 5.91 9.59 -6.80
CA ILE A 16 7.08 9.33 -5.94
C ILE A 16 7.07 7.89 -5.44
N VAL A 17 5.92 7.41 -4.95
CA VAL A 17 5.76 6.02 -4.47
C VAL A 17 6.12 5.03 -5.57
N HIS A 18 5.50 5.17 -6.75
CA HIS A 18 5.65 4.18 -7.82
C HIS A 18 7.06 4.22 -8.42
N SER A 19 7.65 5.41 -8.54
CA SER A 19 9.04 5.57 -9.00
C SER A 19 10.04 4.96 -8.01
N SER A 20 9.86 5.21 -6.71
CA SER A 20 10.72 4.63 -5.67
C SER A 20 10.63 3.10 -5.64
N LEU A 21 9.42 2.55 -5.76
CA LEU A 21 9.20 1.10 -5.81
C LEU A 21 9.81 0.48 -7.07
N LEU A 22 9.66 1.12 -8.24
CA LEU A 22 10.24 0.64 -9.49
C LEU A 22 11.77 0.61 -9.44
N VAL A 23 12.39 1.68 -8.93
CA VAL A 23 13.85 1.74 -8.81
C VAL A 23 14.33 0.71 -7.79
N PHE A 24 13.64 0.55 -6.67
CA PHE A 24 13.95 -0.48 -5.69
C PHE A 24 13.86 -1.88 -6.28
N THR A 25 12.77 -2.25 -6.96
CA THR A 25 12.60 -3.59 -7.51
C THR A 25 13.66 -3.90 -8.57
N ALA A 26 14.02 -2.92 -9.41
CA ALA A 26 15.09 -3.07 -10.38
C ALA A 26 16.46 -3.29 -9.71
N LEU A 27 16.82 -2.45 -8.72
CA LEU A 27 18.08 -2.61 -7.99
C LEU A 27 18.12 -3.91 -7.18
N PHE A 28 17.01 -4.29 -6.57
CA PHE A 28 16.90 -5.51 -5.77
C PHE A 28 17.04 -6.75 -6.64
N ALA A 29 16.39 -6.79 -7.81
CA ALA A 29 16.55 -7.88 -8.77
C ALA A 29 18.01 -8.00 -9.26
N LEU A 30 18.61 -6.88 -9.70
CA LEU A 30 20.02 -6.87 -10.12
C LEU A 30 20.97 -7.33 -9.01
N ARG A 31 20.65 -7.00 -7.75
CA ARG A 31 21.45 -7.43 -6.61
C ARG A 31 21.31 -8.92 -6.33
N LEU A 32 20.10 -9.46 -6.45
CA LEU A 32 19.82 -10.89 -6.27
C LEU A 32 20.41 -11.74 -7.39
N ASP A 33 20.50 -11.21 -8.61
CA ASP A 33 21.15 -11.84 -9.75
C ASP A 33 22.69 -11.67 -9.74
N ASP A 34 23.26 -11.18 -8.63
CA ASP A 34 24.69 -10.88 -8.44
C ASP A 34 25.30 -10.05 -9.59
N SER A 35 24.49 -9.24 -10.28
CA SER A 35 24.93 -8.36 -11.36
C SER A 35 25.54 -7.06 -10.84
N ILE A 36 25.25 -6.70 -9.58
CA ILE A 36 25.80 -5.53 -8.89
C ILE A 36 26.32 -5.93 -7.50
N ASP A 37 27.50 -5.43 -7.11
CA ASP A 37 28.12 -5.70 -5.80
C ASP A 37 27.74 -4.67 -4.72
N TRP A 38 26.65 -3.93 -4.92
CA TRP A 38 26.25 -2.87 -4.00
C TRP A 38 25.77 -3.44 -2.66
N SER A 39 25.95 -2.65 -1.60
CA SER A 39 25.39 -2.98 -0.29
C SER A 39 23.86 -2.97 -0.34
N TYR A 40 23.21 -3.80 0.46
CA TYR A 40 21.75 -3.78 0.57
C TYR A 40 21.24 -2.41 1.05
N TRP A 41 22.05 -1.67 1.81
CA TRP A 41 21.75 -0.29 2.22
C TRP A 41 21.57 0.66 1.03
N THR A 42 22.38 0.51 -0.02
CA THR A 42 22.23 1.31 -1.24
C THR A 42 21.01 0.89 -2.03
N VAL A 43 20.74 -0.42 -2.12
CA VAL A 43 19.60 -1.00 -2.83
C VAL A 43 18.26 -0.54 -2.23
N PHE A 44 18.16 -0.45 -0.89
CA PHE A 44 16.96 0.00 -0.19
C PHE A 44 16.75 1.53 -0.17
N SER A 45 17.77 2.31 -0.55
CA SER A 45 17.71 3.77 -0.50
C SER A 45 16.51 4.43 -1.21
N PRO A 46 15.99 3.93 -2.35
CA PRO A 46 14.82 4.53 -2.99
C PRO A 46 13.56 4.46 -2.10
N ILE A 47 13.36 3.35 -1.38
CA ILE A 47 12.22 3.21 -0.47
C ILE A 47 12.36 4.18 0.71
N TRP A 48 13.56 4.27 1.28
CA TRP A 48 13.80 5.18 2.41
C TRP A 48 13.64 6.64 2.02
N PHE A 49 13.97 7.01 0.78
CA PHE A 49 13.67 8.34 0.25
C PHE A 49 12.15 8.61 0.26
N TRP A 50 11.33 7.65 -0.16
CA TRP A 50 9.88 7.77 -0.07
C TRP A 50 9.40 7.91 1.39
N LYS A 51 9.88 7.06 2.31
CA LYS A 51 9.53 7.15 3.74
C LYS A 51 9.94 8.50 4.35
N PHE A 52 11.12 9.00 4.00
CA PHE A 52 11.59 10.31 4.43
C PHE A 52 10.63 11.43 3.99
N MET A 53 10.18 11.43 2.73
CA MET A 53 9.20 12.40 2.24
C MET A 53 7.87 12.35 3.01
N VAL A 54 7.42 11.15 3.40
CA VAL A 54 6.21 11.00 4.25
C VAL A 54 6.42 11.61 5.64
N ILE A 55 7.57 11.38 6.26
CA ILE A 55 7.92 11.96 7.57
C ILE A 55 8.02 13.49 7.47
N CYS A 56 8.65 14.03 6.43
CA CYS A 56 8.69 15.47 6.15
C CYS A 56 7.27 16.06 5.98
N GLY A 57 6.40 15.39 5.23
CA GLY A 57 5.01 15.82 5.09
C GLY A 57 4.26 15.86 6.42
N ALA A 58 4.40 14.82 7.24
CA ALA A 58 3.73 14.75 8.54
C ALA A 58 4.29 15.75 9.57
N THR A 59 5.60 16.01 9.56
CA THR A 59 6.22 17.03 10.42
C THR A 59 5.74 18.44 10.07
N VAL A 60 5.69 18.78 8.77
CA VAL A 60 5.10 20.06 8.31
C VAL A 60 3.63 20.15 8.69
N GLY A 61 2.85 19.09 8.46
CA GLY A 61 1.43 19.05 8.84
C GLY A 61 1.21 19.25 10.35
N SER A 62 2.07 18.64 11.17
CA SER A 62 2.03 18.78 12.64
C SER A 62 2.45 20.18 13.11
N TYR A 63 3.44 20.78 12.44
CA TYR A 63 3.84 22.17 12.69
C TYR A 63 2.71 23.16 12.40
N VAL A 64 2.05 23.03 11.24
CA VAL A 64 0.89 23.86 10.87
C VAL A 64 -0.26 23.67 11.86
N TRP A 65 -0.56 22.43 12.25
CA TRP A 65 -1.58 22.10 13.25
C TRP A 65 -1.34 22.75 14.62
N TRP A 66 -0.06 22.86 15.03
CA TRP A 66 0.31 23.57 16.24
C TRP A 66 0.17 25.08 16.09
N ARG A 67 0.62 25.64 14.97
CA ARG A 67 0.68 27.09 14.74
C ARG A 67 -0.71 27.72 14.58
N TYR A 68 -1.66 27.00 14.00
CA TYR A 68 -2.99 27.51 13.66
C TYR A 68 -4.10 26.71 14.36
N PRO A 69 -4.42 27.02 15.62
CA PRO A 69 -5.43 26.28 16.38
C PRO A 69 -6.86 26.46 15.86
N HIS A 70 -7.12 27.44 14.98
CA HIS A 70 -8.43 27.67 14.37
C HIS A 70 -8.93 26.46 13.55
N PHE A 71 -8.02 25.67 12.96
CA PHE A 71 -8.37 24.42 12.25
C PHE A 71 -8.92 23.32 13.17
N ARG A 72 -8.86 23.48 14.51
CA ARG A 72 -9.43 22.51 15.46
C ARG A 72 -10.95 22.61 15.60
N LEU A 73 -11.52 23.74 15.18
CA LEU A 73 -12.96 24.01 15.28
C LEU A 73 -13.74 23.36 14.12
N GLU A 74 -13.07 23.11 12.99
CA GLU A 74 -13.60 22.34 11.86
C GLU A 74 -13.41 20.84 12.13
N GLY A 75 -14.52 20.14 12.40
CA GLY A 75 -14.50 18.71 12.73
C GLY A 75 -13.83 17.83 11.68
N GLU A 76 -13.89 18.21 10.40
CA GLU A 76 -13.26 17.46 9.30
C GLU A 76 -11.72 17.54 9.34
N ALA A 77 -11.15 18.72 9.61
CA ALA A 77 -9.70 18.91 9.70
C ALA A 77 -9.08 18.05 10.82
N TYR A 78 -9.82 17.84 11.92
CA TYR A 78 -9.41 16.97 13.01
C TYR A 78 -9.34 15.48 12.60
N VAL A 79 -10.29 15.02 11.79
CA VAL A 79 -10.29 13.65 11.27
C VAL A 79 -9.12 13.44 10.28
N HIS A 80 -8.87 14.41 9.39
CA HIS A 80 -7.74 14.36 8.46
C HIS A 80 -6.39 14.36 9.18
N TYR A 81 -6.24 15.16 10.24
CA TYR A 81 -5.03 15.17 11.04
C TYR A 81 -4.79 13.83 11.76
N LYS A 82 -5.85 13.23 12.35
CA LYS A 82 -5.76 11.87 12.92
C LYS A 82 -5.37 10.83 11.89
N ALA A 83 -5.95 10.88 10.69
CA ALA A 83 -5.61 9.96 9.61
C ALA A 83 -4.14 10.12 9.17
N MET A 84 -3.62 11.35 9.13
CA MET A 84 -2.21 11.62 8.85
C MET A 84 -1.30 11.00 9.93
N LEU A 85 -1.64 11.11 11.21
CA LEU A 85 -0.87 10.49 12.30
C LEU A 85 -0.90 8.97 12.26
N ILE A 86 -2.05 8.37 11.98
CA ILE A 86 -2.18 6.92 11.78
C ILE A 86 -1.30 6.49 10.60
N SER A 87 -1.38 7.19 9.47
CA SER A 87 -0.54 6.92 8.30
C SER A 87 0.95 7.03 8.63
N LEU A 88 1.38 8.08 9.34
CA LEU A 88 2.77 8.23 9.78
C LEU A 88 3.21 7.05 10.64
N ALA A 89 2.40 6.64 11.62
CA ALA A 89 2.73 5.51 12.49
C ALA A 89 2.90 4.20 11.70
N LEU A 90 2.01 3.93 10.74
CA LEU A 90 2.14 2.79 9.84
C LEU A 90 3.45 2.85 9.03
N HIS A 91 3.81 4.01 8.48
CA HIS A 91 5.04 4.18 7.72
C HIS A 91 6.30 4.00 8.57
N LEU A 92 6.29 4.43 9.83
CA LEU A 92 7.42 4.24 10.76
C LEU A 92 7.61 2.76 11.13
N ILE A 93 6.52 2.02 11.33
CA ILE A 93 6.60 0.57 11.60
C ILE A 93 7.09 -0.18 10.34
N LEU A 94 6.62 0.21 9.15
CA LEU A 94 7.13 -0.34 7.89
C LEU A 94 8.61 -0.01 7.67
N LEU A 95 9.05 1.21 8.00
CA LEU A 95 10.46 1.58 7.95
C LEU A 95 11.29 0.70 8.90
N MET A 96 10.78 0.39 10.10
CA MET A 96 11.44 -0.54 11.02
C MET A 96 11.58 -1.94 10.41
N PHE A 97 10.54 -2.47 9.76
CA PHE A 97 10.61 -3.72 9.01
C PHE A 97 11.67 -3.67 7.91
N GLU A 98 11.66 -2.63 7.07
CA GLU A 98 12.61 -2.46 5.97
C GLU A 98 14.07 -2.41 6.45
N LEU A 99 14.34 -1.73 7.57
CA LEU A 99 15.67 -1.68 8.19
C LEU A 99 16.12 -3.05 8.69
N LEU A 100 15.23 -3.82 9.35
CA LEU A 100 15.54 -5.17 9.81
C LEU A 100 15.77 -6.14 8.64
N VAL A 101 15.00 -6.02 7.55
CA VAL A 101 15.21 -6.81 6.33
C VAL A 101 16.56 -6.48 5.72
N CYS A 102 16.89 -5.20 5.57
CA CYS A 102 18.17 -4.75 5.04
C CYS A 102 19.36 -5.28 5.87
N ASP A 103 19.30 -5.17 7.19
CA ASP A 103 20.34 -5.70 8.07
C ASP A 103 20.47 -7.22 7.97
N LYS A 104 19.35 -7.94 7.96
CA LYS A 104 19.33 -9.40 7.79
C LYS A 104 19.93 -9.84 6.46
N LEU A 105 19.60 -9.16 5.36
CA LEU A 105 20.16 -9.47 4.05
C LEU A 105 21.67 -9.18 3.96
N GLN A 106 22.14 -8.14 4.66
CA GLN A 106 23.55 -7.76 4.66
C GLN A 106 24.42 -8.65 5.55
N THR A 107 23.96 -8.99 6.75
CA THR A 107 24.79 -9.66 7.76
C THR A 107 24.38 -11.09 8.08
N GLY A 108 23.13 -11.48 7.78
CA GLY A 108 22.62 -12.82 8.04
C GLY A 108 22.37 -13.16 9.52
N ARG A 109 22.56 -12.23 10.47
CA ARG A 109 22.72 -12.54 11.90
C ARG A 109 21.46 -12.97 12.66
N HIS A 110 20.30 -12.44 12.28
CA HIS A 110 19.05 -12.59 13.06
C HIS A 110 18.06 -13.55 12.41
N LEU A 111 17.08 -14.09 13.14
CA LEU A 111 16.02 -14.93 12.54
C LEU A 111 15.01 -14.06 11.78
N TRP A 112 14.45 -14.59 10.69
CA TRP A 112 13.40 -13.94 9.91
C TRP A 112 12.15 -13.68 10.74
N ILE A 113 11.80 -14.55 11.69
CA ILE A 113 10.67 -14.28 12.59
C ILE A 113 10.81 -12.95 13.32
N LEU A 114 12.02 -12.57 13.75
CA LEU A 114 12.28 -11.29 14.41
C LEU A 114 12.11 -10.13 13.43
N VAL A 115 12.63 -10.28 12.22
CA VAL A 115 12.51 -9.30 11.13
C VAL A 115 11.04 -9.01 10.80
N PHE A 116 10.18 -10.04 10.85
CA PHE A 116 8.74 -9.92 10.55
C PHE A 116 7.87 -9.45 11.73
N ILE A 117 8.38 -9.35 12.97
CA ILE A 117 7.61 -8.85 14.14
C ILE A 117 6.91 -7.51 13.87
N PRO A 118 7.56 -6.47 13.30
CA PRO A 118 6.89 -5.20 13.02
C PRO A 118 5.68 -5.38 12.09
N LEU A 119 5.80 -6.28 11.11
CA LEU A 119 4.79 -6.55 10.09
C LEU A 119 3.61 -7.37 10.64
N ILE A 120 3.87 -8.26 11.61
CA ILE A 120 2.81 -8.98 12.34
C ILE A 120 2.10 -8.04 13.33
N PHE A 121 2.83 -7.12 13.96
CA PHE A 121 2.24 -6.13 14.85
C PHE A 121 1.31 -5.17 14.10
N ILE A 122 1.76 -4.63 12.97
CA ILE A 122 0.94 -3.74 12.13
C ILE A 122 -0.29 -4.46 11.58
N SER A 123 -0.22 -5.76 11.25
CA SER A 123 -1.41 -6.48 10.77
C SER A 123 -2.48 -6.62 11.84
N ILE A 124 -2.10 -6.86 13.11
CA ILE A 124 -3.05 -6.93 14.24
C ILE A 124 -3.69 -5.55 14.47
N VAL A 125 -2.89 -4.49 14.51
CA VAL A 125 -3.38 -3.11 14.66
C VAL A 125 -4.30 -2.72 13.50
N SER A 126 -3.97 -3.16 12.29
CA SER A 126 -4.73 -2.85 11.09
C SER A 126 -6.17 -3.38 11.13
N ILE A 127 -6.45 -4.49 11.81
CA ILE A 127 -7.82 -4.99 11.99
C ILE A 127 -8.69 -3.95 12.72
N ALA A 128 -8.19 -3.37 13.80
CA ALA A 128 -8.90 -2.33 14.55
C ALA A 128 -9.06 -1.04 13.74
N VAL A 129 -8.00 -0.65 13.00
CA VAL A 129 -8.03 0.53 12.13
C VAL A 129 -9.01 0.37 10.97
N CYS A 130 -9.14 -0.84 10.39
CA CYS A 130 -10.13 -1.12 9.35
C CYS A 130 -11.56 -0.90 9.85
N ILE A 131 -11.89 -1.41 11.06
CA ILE A 131 -13.21 -1.21 11.67
C ILE A 131 -13.49 0.29 11.88
N TRP A 132 -12.49 1.02 12.37
CA TRP A 132 -12.60 2.47 12.55
C TRP A 132 -12.76 3.20 11.22
N ALA A 133 -12.02 2.81 10.18
CA ALA A 133 -12.03 3.45 8.87
C ALA A 133 -13.38 3.24 8.15
N VAL A 134 -13.95 2.04 8.19
CA VAL A 134 -15.30 1.75 7.67
C VAL A 134 -16.35 2.64 8.34
N LYS A 135 -16.24 2.84 9.66
CA LYS A 135 -17.18 3.71 10.40
C LYS A 135 -17.10 5.19 10.00
N HIS A 136 -15.96 5.65 9.48
CA HIS A 136 -15.71 7.06 9.14
C HIS A 136 -15.55 7.29 7.64
N ASP A 137 -15.96 6.33 6.79
CA ASP A 137 -15.89 6.38 5.33
C ASP A 137 -14.50 6.76 4.77
N ARG A 138 -13.44 6.34 5.47
CA ARG A 138 -12.05 6.59 5.09
C ARG A 138 -11.55 5.43 4.23
N SER A 139 -10.81 5.70 3.16
CA SER A 139 -10.07 4.65 2.44
C SER A 139 -9.02 3.97 3.35
N PHE A 140 -9.00 2.63 3.37
CA PHE A 140 -8.14 1.80 4.24
C PHE A 140 -7.43 0.65 3.49
N GLU A 141 -7.03 0.87 2.23
CA GLU A 141 -6.49 -0.16 1.35
C GLU A 141 -5.25 -0.89 1.93
N LEU A 142 -4.29 -0.13 2.49
CA LEU A 142 -3.06 -0.68 3.05
C LEU A 142 -3.35 -1.45 4.35
N GLU A 143 -4.18 -0.90 5.23
CA GLU A 143 -4.56 -1.54 6.47
C GLU A 143 -5.30 -2.87 6.20
N LEU A 144 -6.21 -2.89 5.23
CA LEU A 144 -6.90 -4.11 4.81
C LEU A 144 -5.91 -5.14 4.26
N PHE A 145 -4.98 -4.71 3.40
CA PHE A 145 -3.95 -5.58 2.84
C PHE A 145 -3.09 -6.22 3.94
N CYS A 146 -2.64 -5.43 4.93
CA CYS A 146 -1.87 -5.94 6.06
C CYS A 146 -2.69 -6.90 6.92
N ALA A 147 -3.96 -6.59 7.21
CA ALA A 147 -4.82 -7.42 8.03
C ALA A 147 -5.07 -8.81 7.40
N VAL A 148 -5.42 -8.85 6.10
CA VAL A 148 -5.73 -10.11 5.41
C VAL A 148 -4.48 -10.97 5.21
N ASN A 149 -3.30 -10.36 5.02
CA ASN A 149 -2.05 -11.08 4.82
C ASN A 149 -1.28 -11.40 6.12
N MET A 150 -1.88 -11.21 7.31
CA MET A 150 -1.24 -11.54 8.59
C MET A 150 -0.68 -12.96 8.60
N LEU A 151 -1.46 -13.93 8.13
CA LEU A 151 -1.05 -15.34 8.12
C LEU A 151 0.11 -15.60 7.15
N GLN A 152 0.12 -14.91 6.01
CA GLN A 152 1.22 -14.99 5.05
C GLN A 152 2.53 -14.49 5.65
N PHE A 153 2.50 -13.39 6.40
CA PHE A 153 3.70 -12.85 7.05
C PHE A 153 4.31 -13.86 8.03
N ILE A 154 3.47 -14.58 8.78
CA ILE A 154 3.90 -15.64 9.70
C ILE A 154 4.47 -16.83 8.92
N PHE A 155 3.77 -17.31 7.89
CA PHE A 155 4.23 -18.45 7.10
C PHE A 155 5.53 -18.16 6.37
N LEU A 156 5.67 -16.94 5.84
CA LEU A 156 6.87 -16.49 5.14
C LEU A 156 8.06 -16.46 6.09
N SER A 157 7.90 -15.90 7.30
CA SER A 157 8.99 -15.87 8.27
C SER A 157 9.42 -17.28 8.72
N LEU A 158 8.47 -18.17 9.01
CA LEU A 158 8.76 -19.55 9.41
C LEU A 158 9.43 -20.36 8.30
N ARG A 159 9.00 -20.13 7.05
CA ARG A 159 9.59 -20.78 5.88
C ARG A 159 11.02 -20.31 5.66
N LEU A 160 11.27 -19.00 5.74
CA LEU A 160 12.59 -18.42 5.55
C LEU A 160 13.58 -18.84 6.66
N ASP A 161 13.10 -19.10 7.87
CA ASP A 161 13.91 -19.66 8.97
C ASP A 161 14.13 -21.18 8.87
N GLY A 162 13.47 -21.86 7.93
CA GLY A 162 13.59 -23.32 7.76
C GLY A 162 12.89 -24.14 8.85
N PHE A 163 12.07 -23.52 9.70
CA PHE A 163 11.26 -24.25 10.70
C PHE A 163 10.18 -25.13 10.06
N THR A 164 9.83 -24.85 8.81
CA THR A 164 8.71 -25.52 8.15
C THR A 164 9.09 -25.92 6.73
N SER A 165 8.87 -27.18 6.38
CA SER A 165 9.22 -27.78 5.08
C SER A 165 8.14 -27.59 4.00
N TRP A 166 7.12 -26.76 4.24
CA TRP A 166 6.03 -26.52 3.29
C TRP A 166 6.53 -25.98 1.96
N SER A 167 5.81 -26.31 0.90
CA SER A 167 6.07 -25.79 -0.43
C SER A 167 5.71 -24.30 -0.51
N TRP A 168 6.33 -23.55 -1.42
CA TRP A 168 6.13 -22.10 -1.52
C TRP A 168 4.67 -21.76 -1.85
N GLU A 169 3.97 -22.64 -2.56
CA GLU A 169 2.55 -22.49 -2.89
C GLU A 169 1.70 -22.34 -1.63
N VAL A 170 1.93 -23.17 -0.60
CA VAL A 170 1.19 -23.12 0.68
C VAL A 170 1.44 -21.81 1.41
N VAL A 171 2.68 -21.35 1.43
CA VAL A 171 3.08 -20.09 2.09
C VAL A 171 2.36 -18.88 1.48
N PHE A 172 2.14 -18.89 0.16
CA PHE A 172 1.48 -17.80 -0.56
C PHE A 172 -0.05 -17.93 -0.65
N VAL A 173 -0.68 -19.00 -0.14
CA VAL A 173 -2.14 -19.20 -0.21
C VAL A 173 -2.95 -17.96 0.20
N PRO A 174 -2.67 -17.27 1.32
CA PRO A 174 -3.45 -16.09 1.70
C PRO A 174 -3.42 -14.99 0.64
N LEU A 175 -2.25 -14.75 0.02
CA LEU A 175 -2.09 -13.76 -1.04
C LEU A 175 -2.85 -14.16 -2.31
N TRP A 176 -2.80 -15.44 -2.70
CA TRP A 176 -3.56 -15.95 -3.84
C TRP A 176 -5.05 -15.73 -3.65
N ILE A 177 -5.59 -15.95 -2.44
CA ILE A 177 -7.00 -15.71 -2.13
C ILE A 177 -7.35 -14.23 -2.36
N VAL A 178 -6.53 -13.30 -1.87
CA VAL A 178 -6.74 -11.86 -2.06
C VAL A 178 -6.70 -11.49 -3.54
N LEU A 179 -5.71 -11.99 -4.29
CA LEU A 179 -5.58 -11.72 -5.72
C LEU A 179 -6.78 -12.26 -6.50
N CYS A 180 -7.21 -13.49 -6.25
CA CYS A 180 -8.39 -14.07 -6.88
C CYS A 180 -9.65 -13.25 -6.59
N LEU A 181 -9.86 -12.85 -5.34
CA LEU A 181 -11.01 -12.00 -4.97
C LEU A 181 -10.96 -10.64 -5.68
N SER A 182 -9.78 -10.01 -5.74
CA SER A 182 -9.58 -8.74 -6.42
C SER A 182 -9.85 -8.84 -7.92
N LEU A 183 -9.41 -9.94 -8.55
CA LEU A 183 -9.64 -10.20 -9.97
C LEU A 183 -11.14 -10.35 -10.28
N VAL A 184 -11.87 -11.11 -9.46
CA VAL A 184 -13.33 -11.24 -9.59
C VAL A 184 -14.02 -9.88 -9.45
N GLY A 185 -13.59 -9.07 -8.47
CA GLY A 185 -14.11 -7.71 -8.27
C GLY A 185 -13.90 -6.81 -9.49
N VAL A 186 -12.70 -6.79 -10.07
CA VAL A 186 -12.39 -6.00 -11.27
C VAL A 186 -13.17 -6.51 -12.49
N LEU A 187 -13.29 -7.83 -12.67
CA LEU A 187 -14.10 -8.38 -13.75
C LEU A 187 -15.58 -7.99 -13.63
N TYR A 188 -16.13 -8.05 -12.42
CA TYR A 188 -17.49 -7.61 -12.14
C TYR A 188 -17.71 -6.13 -12.50
N THR A 189 -16.80 -5.24 -12.11
CA THR A 189 -16.92 -3.81 -12.43
C THR A 189 -16.78 -3.53 -13.91
N ILE A 190 -15.92 -4.25 -14.64
CA ILE A 190 -15.80 -4.15 -16.11
C ILE A 190 -17.11 -4.59 -16.78
N ILE A 191 -17.69 -5.71 -16.37
CA ILE A 191 -18.95 -6.21 -16.92
C ILE A 191 -20.07 -5.19 -16.65
N PHE A 192 -20.17 -4.69 -15.42
CA PHE A 192 -21.17 -3.70 -15.04
C PHE A 192 -21.02 -2.38 -15.82
N ALA A 193 -19.79 -1.88 -15.97
CA ALA A 193 -19.50 -0.72 -16.80
C ALA A 193 -19.88 -0.97 -18.28
N GLY A 194 -19.58 -2.17 -18.80
CA GLY A 194 -20.00 -2.58 -20.14
C GLY A 194 -21.52 -2.58 -20.32
N ILE A 195 -22.28 -3.06 -19.33
CA ILE A 195 -23.75 -3.02 -19.33
C ILE A 195 -24.23 -1.58 -19.30
N LEU A 196 -23.72 -0.74 -18.39
CA LEU A 196 -24.10 0.67 -18.29
C LEU A 196 -23.80 1.46 -19.56
N LEU A 197 -22.70 1.18 -20.25
CA LEU A 197 -22.39 1.81 -21.54
C LEU A 197 -23.35 1.37 -22.66
N ARG A 198 -23.92 0.16 -22.57
CA ARG A 198 -24.91 -0.36 -23.53
C ARG A 198 -26.32 0.18 -23.27
N THR A 199 -26.71 0.45 -22.02
CA THR A 199 -28.03 0.94 -21.64
C THR A 199 -28.48 2.26 -22.30
N PRO A 200 -27.65 3.32 -22.46
CA PRO A 200 -28.08 4.56 -23.11
C PRO A 200 -28.37 4.39 -24.62
N GLN A 201 -27.75 3.40 -25.29
CA GLN A 201 -28.04 3.13 -26.70
C GLN A 201 -29.45 2.54 -26.90
N VAL A 202 -29.94 1.74 -25.93
CA VAL A 202 -31.30 1.20 -25.97
C VAL A 202 -32.34 2.32 -25.82
N ASN A 203 -32.15 3.25 -24.87
CA ASN A 203 -33.08 4.37 -24.67
C ASN A 203 -33.14 5.35 -25.85
N ALA A 204 -32.03 5.60 -26.54
CA ALA A 204 -32.03 6.48 -27.72
C ALA A 204 -32.68 5.82 -28.96
N GLY A 205 -32.49 4.51 -29.14
CA GLY A 205 -33.16 3.73 -30.19
C GLY A 205 -34.67 3.62 -29.95
N GLN A 206 -35.08 3.38 -28.71
CA GLN A 206 -36.49 3.32 -28.32
C GLN A 206 -37.18 4.67 -28.52
N ARG A 207 -36.55 5.79 -28.16
CA ARG A 207 -37.12 7.13 -28.43
C ARG A 207 -37.43 7.37 -29.90
N ARG A 208 -36.62 6.85 -30.84
CA ARG A 208 -36.86 6.99 -32.28
C ARG A 208 -38.02 6.13 -32.80
N SER A 209 -38.35 5.01 -32.15
CA SER A 209 -39.50 4.18 -32.54
C SER A 209 -40.86 4.71 -32.05
N TRP A 210 -40.88 5.65 -31.10
CA TRP A 210 -42.11 6.32 -30.64
C TRP A 210 -42.48 7.56 -31.46
N PHE A 211 -41.57 8.05 -32.32
CA PHE A 211 -41.77 9.24 -33.17
C PHE A 211 -42.12 8.90 -34.62
N ASN A 212 -42.34 7.63 -34.95
CA ASN A 212 -42.94 7.15 -36.20
C ASN A 212 -44.26 6.44 -35.87
#